data_AF-A0A928VQT3-F1
#
_entry.id   AF-A0A928VQT3-F1
#
_cell.length_a   1.000
_cell.length_b   1.000
_cell.length_c   1.000
_cell.angle_alpha   90.00
_cell.angle_beta   90.00
_cell.angle_gamma   90.00
#
_symmetry.space_group_name_H-M   'P 1'
#
loop_
_entity.id
_entity.type
_entity.pdbx_description
1 polymer ?
#
loop_
_entity_poly.entity_id
_entity_poly.type
_entity_poly.pdbx_seq_one_letter_code
_entity_poly.pdbx_strand_id
1 'polypeptide(L)'
;MYLQRISLENVGPIDKVEINLSFHANGCPKPCLLVGENGSGKSLVVAHIVNALLSAKQVAYDDTEVEKGKVYKYRSPTYIKSGSSFSYSETIFDGDLWVKEWQLLSKRSDFEENLKYCSIRPEWMQIPETEFSYFDSNFHLQEEKTKKLLNQGCLLYFPVNRFEEPAWLNYDNLTLRADYTDLKRTERFSNRQLISLFSLKRNQNWLLDLLLDRNIYDLHIGKLNPELLKTDFKEIGINFFGGWHGASTNIYQSILDILKVVLRTEGNIRFGANSRKDRRIVVMKDEQQWIPNIFQLSTGETQLLNLFLSILRDYDLSEAEFNSLEDISVKSCHILLSCFQKSSLLLPLTRHYLYWV
;
A
#
# COMPACT_ATOMS: atom_id res chain seq x y z
N MET A 1 6.71 5.98 6.90
CA MET A 1 6.24 7.33 6.50
C MET A 1 4.76 7.44 6.84
N TYR A 2 4.36 8.42 7.64
CA TYR A 2 2.96 8.68 7.98
C TYR A 2 2.53 10.04 7.48
N LEU A 3 1.32 10.13 6.95
CA LEU A 3 0.71 11.42 6.64
C LEU A 3 0.31 12.10 7.95
N GLN A 4 0.80 13.32 8.18
CA GLN A 4 0.43 14.13 9.35
C GLN A 4 -0.64 15.16 9.00
N ARG A 5 -0.51 15.80 7.83
CA ARG A 5 -1.42 16.83 7.38
C ARG A 5 -1.56 16.85 5.87
N ILE A 6 -2.78 17.11 5.39
CA ILE A 6 -3.03 17.51 4.02
C ILE A 6 -3.93 18.75 4.01
N SER A 7 -3.55 19.75 3.23
CA SER A 7 -4.28 20.99 3.05
C SER A 7 -4.45 21.27 1.57
N LEU A 8 -5.69 21.41 1.09
CA LEU A 8 -5.99 21.85 -0.28
C LEU A 8 -6.84 23.11 -0.26
N GLU A 9 -6.62 23.96 -1.25
CA GLU A 9 -7.34 25.21 -1.43
C GLU A 9 -7.62 25.42 -2.92
N ASN A 10 -8.88 25.67 -3.27
CA ASN A 10 -9.36 25.91 -4.62
C ASN A 10 -9.01 24.79 -5.63
N VAL A 11 -9.08 23.52 -5.21
CA VAL A 11 -8.74 22.35 -6.05
C VAL A 11 -10.01 21.66 -6.54
N GLY A 12 -10.31 21.76 -7.84
CA GLY A 12 -11.48 21.17 -8.47
C GLY A 12 -12.78 21.62 -7.78
N PRO A 13 -13.58 20.72 -7.18
CA PRO A 13 -14.77 21.11 -6.43
C PRO A 13 -14.47 21.65 -5.01
N ILE A 14 -13.24 21.48 -4.50
CA ILE A 14 -12.86 21.77 -3.11
C ILE A 14 -12.52 23.26 -2.94
N ASP A 15 -13.25 23.97 -2.07
CA ASP A 15 -12.88 25.33 -1.63
C ASP A 15 -11.64 25.29 -0.74
N LYS A 16 -11.78 24.61 0.40
CA LYS A 16 -10.72 24.45 1.39
C LYS A 16 -10.94 23.14 2.13
N VAL A 17 -9.88 22.36 2.28
CA VAL A 17 -9.87 21.19 3.14
C VAL A 17 -8.55 21.17 3.90
N GLU A 18 -8.62 20.91 5.19
CA GLU A 18 -7.45 20.74 6.05
C GLU A 18 -7.70 19.54 6.95
N ILE A 19 -6.91 18.48 6.75
CA ILE A 19 -7.04 17.21 7.49
C ILE A 19 -5.75 17.02 8.26
N ASN A 20 -5.87 17.01 9.58
CA ASN A 20 -4.78 16.69 10.51
C ASN A 20 -4.99 15.26 11.04
N LEU A 21 -4.05 14.38 10.73
CA LEU A 21 -4.08 12.98 11.14
C LEU A 21 -3.40 12.83 12.50
N SER A 22 -4.12 12.25 13.45
CA SER A 22 -3.67 12.11 14.83
C SER A 22 -3.30 10.67 15.17
N PHE A 23 -2.50 10.53 16.21
CA PHE A 23 -2.05 9.25 16.74
C PHE A 23 -2.74 8.97 18.08
N HIS A 24 -2.88 7.70 18.42
CA HIS A 24 -3.21 7.23 19.75
C HIS A 24 -2.02 7.44 20.70
N ALA A 25 -2.26 7.39 22.02
CA ALA A 25 -1.21 7.59 23.03
C ALA A 25 -0.08 6.53 22.94
N ASN A 26 -0.37 5.36 22.38
CA ASN A 26 0.60 4.29 22.13
C ASN A 26 1.41 4.49 20.83
N GLY A 27 1.25 5.62 20.14
CA GLY A 27 1.96 5.91 18.89
C GLY A 27 1.35 5.30 17.62
N CYS A 28 0.21 4.60 17.72
CA CYS A 28 -0.48 4.05 16.55
C CYS A 28 -1.27 5.15 15.81
N PRO A 29 -1.30 5.19 14.46
CA PRO A 29 -2.13 6.13 13.73
C PRO A 29 -3.62 5.84 13.96
N LYS A 30 -4.45 6.88 14.10
CA LYS A 30 -5.90 6.71 14.15
C LYS A 30 -6.45 6.46 12.73
N PRO A 31 -7.37 5.49 12.55
CA PRO A 31 -8.06 5.34 11.27
C PRO A 31 -8.78 6.63 10.88
N CYS A 32 -8.67 7.02 9.61
CA CYS A 32 -9.33 8.19 9.05
C CYS A 32 -10.22 7.77 7.88
N LEU A 33 -11.49 8.16 7.92
CA LEU A 33 -12.46 7.90 6.85
C LEU A 33 -12.85 9.23 6.20
N LEU A 34 -12.65 9.34 4.89
CA LEU A 34 -13.05 10.50 4.11
C LEU A 34 -14.46 10.27 3.52
N VAL A 35 -15.47 10.91 4.10
CA VAL A 35 -16.88 10.79 3.68
C VAL A 35 -17.35 12.07 3.02
N GLY A 36 -18.15 11.94 1.98
CA GLY A 36 -18.73 13.07 1.24
C GLY A 36 -19.55 12.60 0.05
N GLU A 37 -20.36 13.50 -0.52
CA GLU A 37 -21.18 13.20 -1.70
C GLU A 37 -20.34 12.88 -2.94
N ASN A 38 -20.94 12.21 -3.92
CA ASN A 38 -20.26 11.95 -5.19
C ASN A 38 -19.91 13.28 -5.88
N GLY A 39 -18.70 13.38 -6.45
CA GLY A 39 -18.21 14.62 -7.04
C GLY A 39 -17.64 15.65 -6.04
N SER A 40 -17.67 15.39 -4.72
CA SER A 40 -17.15 16.33 -3.71
C SER A 40 -15.61 16.47 -3.67
N GLY A 41 -14.87 15.76 -4.53
CA GLY A 41 -13.41 15.84 -4.59
C GLY A 41 -12.63 14.84 -3.72
N LYS A 42 -13.29 13.83 -3.13
CA LYS A 42 -12.61 12.79 -2.31
C LYS A 42 -11.39 12.17 -3.00
N SER A 43 -11.56 11.75 -4.25
CA SER A 43 -10.48 11.15 -5.05
C SER A 43 -9.35 12.13 -5.38
N LEU A 44 -9.61 13.45 -5.40
CA LEU A 44 -8.56 14.46 -5.59
C LEU A 44 -7.67 14.57 -4.36
N VAL A 45 -8.25 14.50 -3.15
CA VAL A 45 -7.47 14.44 -1.90
C VAL A 45 -6.52 13.24 -1.93
N VAL A 46 -7.04 12.06 -2.30
CA VAL A 46 -6.23 10.84 -2.44
C VAL A 46 -5.15 11.00 -3.51
N ALA A 47 -5.48 11.59 -4.67
CA ALA A 47 -4.52 11.81 -5.75
C ALA A 47 -3.34 12.69 -5.32
N HIS A 48 -3.56 13.72 -4.49
CA HIS A 48 -2.49 14.54 -3.93
C HIS A 48 -1.56 13.73 -3.00
N ILE A 49 -2.12 12.88 -2.15
CA ILE A 49 -1.34 11.99 -1.25
C ILE A 49 -0.50 11.02 -2.08
N VAL A 50 -1.11 10.36 -3.07
CA VAL A 50 -0.42 9.40 -3.94
C VAL A 50 0.68 10.07 -4.77
N ASN A 51 0.42 11.25 -5.32
CA ASN A 51 1.43 12.02 -6.06
C ASN A 51 2.62 12.36 -5.15
N ALA A 52 2.37 12.77 -3.91
CA ALA A 52 3.44 13.08 -2.96
C ALA A 52 4.29 11.85 -2.59
N LEU A 53 3.66 10.69 -2.35
CA LEU A 53 4.39 9.43 -2.09
C LEU A 53 5.21 8.97 -3.30
N LEU A 54 4.69 9.12 -4.52
CA LEU A 54 5.43 8.79 -5.75
C LEU A 54 6.60 9.73 -5.97
N SER A 55 6.47 11.02 -5.65
CA SER A 55 7.59 11.96 -5.65
C SER A 55 8.67 11.56 -4.65
N ALA A 56 8.30 11.14 -3.43
CA ALA A 56 9.26 10.60 -2.46
C ALA A 56 9.98 9.36 -3.00
N LYS A 57 9.24 8.45 -3.65
CA LYS A 57 9.81 7.23 -4.26
C LYS A 57 10.79 7.56 -5.39
N GLN A 58 10.49 8.55 -6.24
CA GLN A 58 11.37 8.97 -7.35
C GLN A 58 12.71 9.55 -6.89
N VAL A 59 12.77 10.09 -5.66
CA VAL A 59 14.03 10.53 -5.06
C VAL A 59 14.92 9.31 -4.75
N ALA A 60 14.37 8.35 -4.01
CA ALA A 60 15.11 7.21 -3.49
C ALA A 60 15.37 6.10 -4.54
N TYR A 61 14.49 5.96 -5.53
CA TYR A 61 14.44 4.79 -6.40
C TYR A 61 14.22 5.15 -7.87
N ASP A 62 14.82 4.36 -8.74
CA ASP A 62 14.64 4.47 -10.18
C ASP A 62 13.48 3.60 -10.68
N ASP A 63 12.92 2.70 -9.84
CA ASP A 63 11.80 1.81 -10.17
C ASP A 63 10.43 2.31 -9.74
N THR A 64 10.15 3.55 -10.12
CA THR A 64 8.87 4.20 -9.94
C THR A 64 7.88 3.89 -11.05
N GLU A 65 6.60 3.95 -10.69
CA GLU A 65 5.42 3.73 -11.53
C GLU A 65 5.16 4.92 -12.48
N VAL A 66 5.87 6.02 -12.28
CA VAL A 66 5.82 7.24 -13.08
C VAL A 66 7.22 7.48 -13.67
N GLU A 67 7.29 7.94 -14.92
CA GLU A 67 8.54 8.34 -15.57
C GLU A 67 9.29 9.38 -14.72
N LYS A 68 10.62 9.27 -14.67
CA LYS A 68 11.47 10.09 -13.81
C LYS A 68 11.30 11.59 -14.12
N GLY A 69 11.02 12.38 -13.09
CA GLY A 69 10.78 13.82 -13.20
C GLY A 69 9.37 14.18 -13.66
N LYS A 70 8.47 13.19 -13.82
CA LYS A 70 7.06 13.39 -14.15
C LYS A 70 6.20 13.15 -12.91
N VAL A 71 4.94 13.58 -12.99
CA VAL A 71 3.97 13.53 -11.89
C VAL A 71 2.85 12.57 -12.22
N TYR A 72 2.30 11.92 -11.19
CA TYR A 72 1.18 10.98 -11.31
C TYR A 72 -0.13 11.69 -11.68
N LYS A 73 -0.31 12.90 -11.15
CA LYS A 73 -1.47 13.75 -11.37
C LYS A 73 -1.10 14.92 -12.26
N TYR A 74 -1.94 15.27 -13.24
CA TYR A 74 -1.77 16.48 -14.03
C TYR A 74 -1.80 17.74 -13.18
N ARG A 75 -0.85 18.63 -13.47
CA ARG A 75 -0.74 19.98 -12.91
C ARG A 75 -1.24 20.98 -13.94
N SER A 76 -2.56 21.06 -14.04
CA SER A 76 -3.25 21.87 -15.05
C SER A 76 -4.13 22.93 -14.38
N PRO A 77 -4.18 24.17 -14.92
CA PRO A 77 -5.12 25.19 -14.48
C PRO A 77 -6.59 24.74 -14.55
N THR A 78 -6.93 23.72 -15.35
CA THR A 78 -8.28 23.16 -15.42
C THR A 78 -8.75 22.52 -14.11
N TYR A 79 -7.84 22.24 -13.18
CA TYR A 79 -8.15 21.75 -11.83
C TYR A 79 -8.23 22.87 -10.79
N ILE A 80 -8.17 24.14 -11.20
CA ILE A 80 -8.52 25.27 -10.33
C ILE A 80 -10.04 25.29 -10.18
N LYS A 81 -10.50 25.52 -8.94
CA LYS A 81 -11.92 25.63 -8.66
C LYS A 81 -12.56 26.73 -9.51
N SER A 82 -13.74 26.45 -10.05
CA SER A 82 -14.51 27.44 -10.81
C SER A 82 -14.74 28.71 -9.98
N GLY A 83 -14.46 29.87 -10.57
CA GLY A 83 -14.51 31.17 -9.90
C GLY A 83 -13.27 31.53 -9.07
N SER A 84 -12.30 30.62 -8.94
CA SER A 84 -11.00 30.89 -8.31
C SER A 84 -9.92 31.13 -9.35
N SER A 85 -8.85 31.82 -8.95
CA SER A 85 -7.73 32.16 -9.84
C SER A 85 -6.47 31.31 -9.65
N PHE A 86 -6.42 30.55 -8.54
CA PHE A 86 -5.31 29.69 -8.19
C PHE A 86 -5.82 28.42 -7.52
N SER A 87 -4.97 27.39 -7.45
CA SER A 87 -5.11 26.27 -6.54
C SER A 87 -3.81 26.01 -5.80
N TYR A 88 -3.94 25.49 -4.58
CA TYR A 88 -2.83 25.16 -3.72
C TYR A 88 -3.03 23.81 -3.05
N SER A 89 -1.94 23.06 -2.91
CA SER A 89 -1.90 21.88 -2.06
C SER A 89 -0.62 21.78 -1.25
N GLU A 90 -0.76 21.28 -0.04
CA GLU A 90 0.33 20.95 0.86
C GLU A 90 0.06 19.58 1.48
N THR A 91 1.07 18.71 1.43
CA THR A 91 1.05 17.39 2.06
C THR A 91 2.28 17.28 2.95
N ILE A 92 2.07 17.00 4.23
CA ILE A 92 3.12 16.90 5.26
C ILE A 92 3.11 15.50 5.85
N PHE A 93 4.28 14.89 5.88
CA PHE A 93 4.53 13.58 6.48
C PHE A 93 5.38 13.70 7.73
N ASP A 94 5.49 12.59 8.46
CA ASP A 94 6.38 12.45 9.60
C ASP A 94 7.82 12.84 9.28
N GLY A 95 8.46 13.48 10.26
CA GLY A 95 9.81 14.00 10.09
C GLY A 95 9.88 15.23 9.19
N ASP A 96 8.83 16.05 9.16
CA ASP A 96 8.79 17.33 8.46
C ASP A 96 9.05 17.22 6.95
N LEU A 97 8.75 16.05 6.37
CA LEU A 97 8.81 15.86 4.93
C LEU A 97 7.55 16.44 4.29
N TRP A 98 7.69 17.18 3.20
CA TRP A 98 6.56 17.88 2.60
C TRP A 98 6.62 17.92 1.07
N VAL A 99 5.44 18.08 0.48
CA VAL A 99 5.23 18.41 -0.93
C VAL A 99 4.27 19.59 -1.01
N LYS A 100 4.62 20.59 -1.82
CA LYS A 100 3.81 21.79 -2.05
C LYS A 100 3.61 21.99 -3.55
N GLU A 101 2.39 22.33 -3.93
CA GLU A 101 1.99 22.55 -5.31
C GLU A 101 1.17 23.82 -5.42
N TRP A 102 1.50 24.67 -6.38
CA TRP A 102 0.70 25.80 -6.81
C TRP A 102 0.36 25.66 -8.29
N GLN A 103 -0.86 26.08 -8.63
CA GLN A 103 -1.31 26.26 -9.99
C GLN A 103 -2.04 27.60 -10.10
N LEU A 104 -1.68 28.40 -11.08
CA LEU A 104 -2.26 29.71 -11.36
C LEU A 104 -2.97 29.67 -12.72
N LEU A 105 -4.01 30.50 -12.91
CA LEU A 105 -4.66 30.68 -14.21
C LEU A 105 -3.80 31.45 -15.22
N SER A 106 -2.90 32.30 -14.73
CA SER A 106 -1.99 33.12 -15.51
C SER A 106 -0.58 33.08 -14.91
N LYS A 107 0.38 33.70 -15.58
CA LYS A 107 1.72 33.90 -15.04
C LYS A 107 1.65 34.66 -13.71
N ARG A 108 2.60 34.43 -12.80
CA ARG A 108 2.62 35.10 -11.49
C ARG A 108 2.60 36.62 -11.64
N SER A 109 3.39 37.20 -12.56
CA SER A 109 3.40 38.65 -12.81
C SER A 109 2.00 39.19 -13.11
N ASP A 110 1.33 38.56 -14.08
CA ASP A 110 0.02 38.98 -14.57
C ASP A 110 -1.05 38.73 -13.52
N PHE A 111 -0.90 37.67 -12.72
CA PHE A 111 -1.79 37.35 -11.61
C PHE A 111 -1.75 38.47 -10.56
N GLU A 112 -0.55 38.86 -10.13
CA GLU A 112 -0.35 39.89 -9.09
C GLU A 112 -0.83 41.26 -9.56
N GLU A 113 -0.55 41.62 -10.81
CA GLU A 113 -0.98 42.89 -11.40
C GLU A 113 -2.51 42.97 -11.52
N ASN A 114 -3.15 41.94 -12.06
CA ASN A 114 -4.58 41.96 -12.35
C ASN A 114 -5.44 41.77 -11.10
N LEU A 115 -5.05 40.87 -10.20
CA LEU A 115 -5.84 40.52 -9.02
C LEU A 115 -5.42 41.27 -7.77
N LYS A 116 -4.28 41.98 -7.80
CA LYS A 116 -3.70 42.70 -6.65
C LYS A 116 -3.59 41.83 -5.40
N TYR A 117 -3.28 40.55 -5.62
CA TYR A 117 -3.16 39.53 -4.57
C TYR A 117 -1.77 38.91 -4.59
N CYS A 118 -1.13 38.87 -3.43
CA CYS A 118 0.06 38.08 -3.16
C CYS A 118 -0.22 37.17 -1.97
N SER A 119 0.11 35.89 -2.08
CA SER A 119 -0.03 34.97 -0.97
C SER A 119 1.03 35.25 0.11
N ILE A 120 0.64 35.09 1.37
CA ILE A 120 1.53 35.23 2.54
C ILE A 120 2.49 34.03 2.66
N ARG A 121 2.17 32.92 1.98
CA ARG A 121 2.97 31.68 2.05
C ARG A 121 4.35 31.90 1.39
N PRO A 122 5.47 31.53 2.05
CA PRO A 122 6.83 31.79 1.53
C PRO A 122 7.09 31.23 0.13
N GLU A 123 6.46 30.11 -0.22
CA GLU A 123 6.65 29.43 -1.51
C GLU A 123 6.05 30.21 -2.67
N TRP A 124 5.14 31.17 -2.42
CA TRP A 124 4.61 32.05 -3.45
C TRP A 124 5.73 32.83 -4.17
N MET A 125 6.70 33.29 -3.40
CA MET A 125 7.86 34.02 -3.94
C MET A 125 8.79 33.12 -4.76
N GLN A 126 8.69 31.80 -4.60
CA GLN A 126 9.51 30.81 -5.32
C GLN A 126 8.93 30.45 -6.69
N ILE A 127 7.68 30.81 -6.98
CA ILE A 127 7.09 30.66 -8.31
C ILE A 127 7.75 31.72 -9.23
N PRO A 128 8.44 31.35 -10.31
CA PRO A 128 9.02 32.36 -11.22
C PRO A 128 7.94 33.26 -11.82
N GLU A 129 8.28 34.53 -12.10
CA GLU A 129 7.32 35.53 -12.60
C GLU A 129 6.64 35.10 -13.91
N THR A 130 7.39 34.44 -14.78
CA THR A 130 6.93 33.95 -16.09
C THR A 130 6.19 32.62 -16.04
N GLU A 131 6.18 31.97 -14.88
CA GLU A 131 5.57 30.66 -14.68
C GLU A 131 4.18 30.78 -14.05
N PHE A 132 3.38 29.74 -14.27
CA PHE A 132 1.99 29.64 -13.78
C PHE A 132 1.81 28.40 -12.88
N SER A 133 2.88 27.68 -12.59
CA SER A 133 2.83 26.49 -11.75
C SER A 133 4.11 26.36 -10.93
N TYR A 134 4.01 25.80 -9.74
CA TYR A 134 5.16 25.45 -8.91
C TYR A 134 4.91 24.12 -8.20
N PHE A 135 5.95 23.31 -8.08
CA PHE A 135 5.92 22.03 -7.38
C PHE A 135 7.28 21.76 -6.81
N ASP A 136 7.33 21.56 -5.50
CA ASP A 136 8.56 21.30 -4.78
C ASP A 136 8.33 20.36 -3.61
N SER A 137 9.42 19.75 -3.17
CA SER A 137 9.46 18.86 -2.02
C SER A 137 10.84 18.89 -1.37
N ASN A 138 10.91 18.65 -0.07
CA ASN A 138 12.18 18.54 0.64
C ASN A 138 12.74 17.10 0.69
N PHE A 139 12.16 16.15 -0.05
CA PHE A 139 12.61 14.74 -0.03
C PHE A 139 14.08 14.59 -0.43
N HIS A 140 14.52 15.33 -1.47
CA HIS A 140 15.92 15.32 -1.92
C HIS A 140 16.90 15.85 -0.85
N LEU A 141 16.45 16.79 -0.01
CA LEU A 141 17.26 17.33 1.09
C LEU A 141 17.42 16.32 2.25
N GLN A 142 16.51 15.34 2.34
CA GLN A 142 16.47 14.32 3.38
C GLN A 142 16.39 12.92 2.75
N GLU A 143 17.21 12.64 1.72
CA GLU A 143 17.13 11.41 0.92
C GLU A 143 17.26 10.14 1.77
N GLU A 144 18.27 10.06 2.64
CA GLU A 144 18.47 8.91 3.54
C GLU A 144 17.27 8.63 4.44
N LYS A 145 16.69 9.70 4.99
CA LYS A 145 15.49 9.61 5.84
C LYS A 145 14.28 9.16 5.03
N THR A 146 14.10 9.74 3.84
CA THR A 146 13.02 9.38 2.91
C THR A 146 13.12 7.90 2.54
N LYS A 147 14.31 7.45 2.16
CA LYS A 147 14.59 6.04 1.82
C LYS A 147 14.28 5.10 2.98
N LYS A 148 14.75 5.43 4.19
CA LYS A 148 14.43 4.66 5.40
C LYS A 148 12.92 4.58 5.66
N LEU A 149 12.21 5.69 5.53
CA LEU A 149 10.76 5.73 5.76
C LEU A 149 9.95 4.97 4.70
N LEU A 150 10.44 4.91 3.47
CA LEU A 150 9.88 4.09 2.39
C LEU A 150 10.15 2.59 2.64
N ASN A 151 11.34 2.23 3.10
CA ASN A 151 11.76 0.83 3.28
C ASN A 151 11.14 0.15 4.50
N GLN A 152 10.80 0.91 5.54
CA GLN A 152 10.28 0.37 6.79
C GLN A 152 8.74 0.30 6.84
N GLY A 153 8.03 0.92 5.91
CA GLY A 153 6.57 1.01 5.92
C GLY A 153 5.93 0.33 4.71
N CYS A 154 4.71 -0.18 4.89
CA CYS A 154 3.87 -0.65 3.79
C CYS A 154 3.24 0.55 3.05
N LEU A 155 3.40 0.61 1.73
CA LEU A 155 2.97 1.71 0.88
C LEU A 155 2.20 1.18 -0.32
N LEU A 156 0.88 1.11 -0.19
CA LEU A 156 0.00 0.57 -1.22
C LEU A 156 -1.16 1.51 -1.48
N TYR A 157 -1.45 1.72 -2.76
CA TYR A 157 -2.61 2.42 -3.26
C TYR A 157 -3.38 1.52 -4.22
N PHE A 158 -4.66 1.33 -3.95
CA PHE A 158 -5.57 0.56 -4.79
C PHE A 158 -6.48 1.53 -5.54
N PRO A 159 -6.17 1.87 -6.80
CA PRO A 159 -7.00 2.79 -7.57
C PRO A 159 -8.39 2.21 -7.80
N VAL A 160 -9.39 3.08 -7.75
CA VAL A 160 -10.81 2.73 -7.95
C VAL A 160 -11.22 2.63 -9.42
N ASN A 161 -10.35 3.11 -10.30
CA ASN A 161 -10.58 3.27 -11.72
C ASN A 161 -10.45 1.91 -12.42
N ARG A 162 -11.50 1.08 -12.32
CA ARG A 162 -11.53 -0.24 -12.99
C ARG A 162 -12.01 -0.17 -14.43
N PHE A 163 -12.77 0.87 -14.77
CA PHE A 163 -13.43 1.01 -16.07
C PHE A 163 -13.20 2.36 -16.72
N GLU A 164 -13.04 3.42 -15.93
CA GLU A 164 -12.84 4.78 -16.42
C GLU A 164 -11.66 5.41 -15.71
N GLU A 165 -10.74 5.94 -16.49
CA GLU A 165 -9.62 6.70 -15.97
C GLU A 165 -10.06 8.15 -15.68
N PRO A 166 -9.66 8.71 -14.54
CA PRO A 166 -10.06 10.04 -14.15
C PRO A 166 -9.21 11.02 -14.94
N ALA A 167 -9.82 12.13 -15.34
CA ALA A 167 -9.16 13.15 -16.17
C ALA A 167 -7.88 13.73 -15.53
N TRP A 168 -7.70 13.60 -14.19
CA TRP A 168 -6.54 14.13 -13.49
C TRP A 168 -5.32 13.21 -13.56
N LEU A 169 -5.50 11.96 -13.97
CA LEU A 169 -4.42 10.96 -14.05
C LEU A 169 -3.53 11.22 -15.26
N ASN A 170 -2.22 11.31 -15.03
CA ASN A 170 -1.23 11.49 -16.08
C ASN A 170 -0.84 10.13 -16.71
N TYR A 171 -1.74 9.57 -17.52
CA TYR A 171 -1.62 8.21 -18.06
C TYR A 171 -0.37 8.01 -18.93
N ASP A 172 -0.01 9.00 -19.76
CA ASP A 172 1.11 8.90 -20.71
C ASP A 172 2.46 8.67 -20.04
N ASN A 173 2.58 9.08 -18.77
CA ASN A 173 3.82 8.97 -18.00
C ASN A 173 3.80 7.79 -17.02
N LEU A 174 2.75 6.94 -17.03
CA LEU A 174 2.72 5.71 -16.25
C LEU A 174 3.62 4.67 -16.89
N THR A 175 4.55 4.12 -16.11
CA THR A 175 5.44 3.06 -16.61
C THR A 175 4.80 1.69 -16.36
N LEU A 176 4.47 0.99 -17.44
CA LEU A 176 4.18 -0.45 -17.38
C LEU A 176 5.52 -1.19 -17.26
N ARG A 177 6.05 -1.32 -16.04
CA ARG A 177 7.19 -2.22 -15.84
C ARG A 177 6.70 -3.65 -15.87
N ALA A 178 7.38 -4.47 -16.65
CA ALA A 178 7.15 -5.90 -16.68
C ALA A 178 7.31 -6.48 -15.26
N ASP A 179 6.39 -7.37 -14.88
CA ASP A 179 6.36 -8.13 -13.61
C ASP A 179 7.51 -9.17 -13.55
N TYR A 180 8.73 -8.77 -13.88
CA TYR A 180 9.90 -9.59 -13.60
C TYR A 180 10.35 -9.28 -12.18
N THR A 181 10.02 -10.18 -11.27
CA THR A 181 10.70 -10.39 -9.98
C THR A 181 12.13 -10.90 -10.18
N ASP A 182 12.84 -10.40 -11.20
CA ASP A 182 14.29 -10.37 -11.08
C ASP A 182 14.54 -9.27 -10.06
N LEU A 183 14.69 -9.68 -8.80
CA LEU A 183 15.25 -8.85 -7.73
C LEU A 183 16.64 -8.44 -8.20
N LYS A 184 16.70 -7.46 -9.08
CA LYS A 184 17.94 -6.83 -9.49
C LYS A 184 18.46 -6.23 -8.19
N ARG A 185 19.46 -6.88 -7.61
CA ARG A 185 20.27 -6.36 -6.50
C ARG A 185 21.12 -5.21 -7.02
N THR A 186 20.43 -4.20 -7.56
CA THR A 186 20.99 -3.00 -8.14
C THR A 186 20.64 -1.88 -7.19
N GLU A 187 21.64 -1.06 -6.91
CA GLU A 187 21.45 0.16 -6.15
C GLU A 187 20.30 0.98 -6.76
N ARG A 188 19.46 1.60 -5.91
CA ARG A 188 18.27 2.38 -6.31
C ARG A 188 17.10 1.60 -6.93
N PHE A 189 17.00 0.28 -6.72
CA PHE A 189 15.78 -0.49 -7.03
C PHE A 189 15.09 -0.97 -5.74
N SER A 190 13.81 -0.66 -5.59
CA SER A 190 12.99 -1.08 -4.44
C SER A 190 12.32 -2.43 -4.64
N ASN A 191 12.05 -2.85 -5.88
CA ASN A 191 11.23 -4.00 -6.29
C ASN A 191 9.80 -3.98 -5.72
N ARG A 192 9.33 -2.83 -5.23
CA ARG A 192 8.02 -2.65 -4.61
C ARG A 192 7.14 -1.76 -5.48
N GLN A 193 5.87 -2.11 -5.57
CA GLN A 193 4.89 -1.34 -6.34
C GLN A 193 3.89 -0.66 -5.41
N LEU A 194 3.89 0.67 -5.43
CA LEU A 194 2.97 1.52 -4.69
C LEU A 194 1.57 1.43 -5.28
N ILE A 195 1.43 1.52 -6.60
CA ILE A 195 0.13 1.42 -7.27
C ILE A 195 -0.18 -0.05 -7.54
N SER A 196 -1.20 -0.58 -6.88
CA SER A 196 -1.61 -1.97 -7.00
C SER A 196 -2.88 -2.11 -7.84
N LEU A 197 -2.70 -2.43 -9.13
CA LEU A 197 -3.78 -2.85 -10.02
C LEU A 197 -3.97 -4.37 -9.82
N PHE A 198 -5.01 -4.76 -9.08
CA PHE A 198 -5.27 -6.11 -8.59
C PHE A 198 -4.81 -7.25 -9.54
N SER A 199 -3.75 -7.97 -9.19
CA SER A 199 -3.43 -9.26 -9.83
C SER A 199 -3.34 -10.37 -8.78
N LEU A 200 -4.46 -11.08 -8.59
CA LEU A 200 -4.50 -12.28 -7.75
C LEU A 200 -3.43 -13.30 -8.20
N LYS A 201 -3.08 -13.30 -9.49
CA LYS A 201 -1.99 -14.11 -10.07
C LYS A 201 -0.62 -13.80 -9.47
N ARG A 202 -0.30 -12.53 -9.18
CA ARG A 202 0.98 -12.17 -8.57
C ARG A 202 1.03 -12.59 -7.11
N ASN A 203 -0.06 -12.39 -6.36
CA ASN A 203 -0.17 -12.88 -4.99
C ASN A 203 -0.15 -14.41 -4.92
N GLN A 204 -0.72 -15.10 -5.91
CA GLN A 204 -0.64 -16.55 -6.03
C GLN A 204 0.82 -17.01 -6.24
N ASN A 205 1.57 -16.36 -7.13
CA ASN A 205 2.97 -16.71 -7.36
C ASN A 205 3.80 -16.49 -6.09
N TRP A 206 3.67 -15.33 -5.45
CA TRP A 206 4.33 -15.06 -4.18
C TRP A 206 3.96 -16.07 -3.09
N LEU A 207 2.69 -16.47 -2.99
CA LEU A 207 2.25 -17.49 -2.03
C LEU A 207 2.85 -18.87 -2.33
N LEU A 208 3.04 -19.23 -3.61
CA LEU A 208 3.74 -20.46 -3.99
C LEU A 208 5.23 -20.40 -3.61
N ASP A 209 5.87 -19.24 -3.78
CA ASP A 209 7.27 -19.04 -3.40
C ASP A 209 7.42 -19.10 -1.88
N LEU A 210 6.53 -18.45 -1.12
CA LEU A 210 6.46 -18.53 0.35
C LEU A 210 6.27 -19.98 0.84
N LEU A 211 5.39 -20.75 0.20
CA LEU A 211 5.19 -22.16 0.52
C LEU A 211 6.45 -22.97 0.26
N LEU A 212 7.17 -22.69 -0.83
CA LEU A 212 8.43 -23.35 -1.15
C LEU A 212 9.51 -23.02 -0.11
N ASP A 213 9.70 -21.73 0.19
CA ASP A 213 10.69 -21.25 1.16
C ASP A 213 10.44 -21.83 2.55
N ARG A 214 9.17 -21.89 2.98
CA ARG A 214 8.79 -22.56 4.22
C ARG A 214 9.18 -24.04 4.23
N ASN A 215 8.98 -24.76 3.12
CA ASN A 215 9.33 -26.18 3.06
C ASN A 215 10.85 -26.43 3.03
N ILE A 216 11.64 -25.47 2.53
CA ILE A 216 13.09 -25.62 2.40
C ILE A 216 13.82 -25.12 3.66
N TYR A 217 13.50 -23.92 4.13
CA TYR A 217 14.28 -23.21 5.15
C TYR A 217 13.69 -23.33 6.55
N ASP A 218 12.37 -23.35 6.67
CA ASP A 218 11.72 -23.39 7.98
C ASP A 218 11.48 -24.82 8.50
N LEU A 219 11.78 -25.85 7.70
CA LEU A 219 11.59 -27.25 8.07
C LEU A 219 12.50 -27.63 9.24
N HIS A 220 11.91 -27.92 10.40
CA HIS A 220 12.66 -28.34 11.57
C HIS A 220 12.58 -29.86 11.75
N ILE A 221 13.74 -30.51 11.87
CA ILE A 221 13.85 -31.96 12.12
C ILE A 221 14.43 -32.16 13.51
N GLY A 222 13.64 -32.72 14.41
CA GLY A 222 14.08 -33.11 15.74
C GLY A 222 14.79 -34.46 15.70
N LYS A 223 15.76 -34.65 16.61
CA LYS A 223 16.42 -35.95 16.83
C LYS A 223 15.89 -36.54 18.12
N LEU A 224 15.32 -37.75 18.05
CA LEU A 224 15.02 -38.52 19.26
C LEU A 224 16.33 -39.08 19.83
N ASN A 225 16.62 -38.75 21.08
CA ASN A 225 17.75 -39.33 21.79
C ASN A 225 17.48 -40.82 22.05
N PRO A 226 18.42 -41.73 21.71
CA PRO A 226 18.24 -43.17 21.89
C PRO A 226 17.98 -43.59 23.34
N GLU A 227 18.39 -42.78 24.32
CA GLU A 227 18.20 -43.04 25.75
C GLU A 227 16.72 -43.15 26.18
N LEU A 228 15.81 -42.48 25.46
CA LEU A 228 14.37 -42.53 25.76
C LEU A 228 13.71 -43.83 25.26
N LEU A 229 14.32 -44.54 24.31
CA LEU A 229 13.73 -45.72 23.68
C LEU A 229 14.02 -47.03 24.43
N LYS A 230 14.89 -47.02 25.45
CA LYS A 230 15.28 -48.21 26.24
C LYS A 230 15.53 -49.46 25.38
N THR A 231 16.12 -49.28 24.20
CA THR A 231 16.45 -50.36 23.28
C THR A 231 17.96 -50.40 23.06
N ASP A 232 18.51 -51.60 22.88
CA ASP A 232 19.95 -51.85 22.67
C ASP A 232 20.49 -51.30 21.33
N PHE A 233 19.66 -50.62 20.54
CA PHE A 233 20.04 -49.96 19.30
C PHE A 233 20.68 -48.60 19.60
N LYS A 234 21.95 -48.63 20.01
CA LYS A 234 22.73 -47.46 20.44
C LYS A 234 23.02 -46.40 19.36
N GLU A 235 22.59 -46.59 18.11
CA GLU A 235 23.05 -45.73 16.99
C GLU A 235 21.98 -45.29 15.99
N ILE A 236 20.71 -45.67 16.14
CA ILE A 236 19.66 -45.22 15.20
C ILE A 236 19.08 -43.90 15.71
N GLY A 237 19.69 -42.79 15.28
CA GLY A 237 19.09 -41.46 15.45
C GLY A 237 17.80 -41.36 14.63
N ILE A 238 16.64 -41.47 15.29
CA ILE A 238 15.35 -41.30 14.62
C ILE A 238 15.11 -39.79 14.47
N ASN A 239 15.16 -39.33 13.22
CA ASN A 239 14.73 -37.99 12.86
C ASN A 239 13.20 -37.98 12.84
N PHE A 240 12.58 -37.05 13.55
CA PHE A 240 11.14 -36.80 13.46
C PHE A 240 10.88 -35.39 12.96
N PHE A 241 9.75 -35.23 12.29
CA PHE A 241 9.31 -33.92 11.83
C PHE A 241 8.91 -33.06 13.03
N GLY A 242 9.67 -31.99 13.28
CA GLY A 242 9.49 -31.08 14.41
C GLY A 242 8.56 -29.90 14.11
N GLY A 243 8.00 -29.81 12.90
CA GLY A 243 7.19 -28.68 12.47
C GLY A 243 7.96 -27.72 11.57
N TRP A 244 7.34 -26.56 11.33
CA TRP A 244 7.99 -25.46 10.62
C TRP A 244 8.19 -24.28 11.57
N HIS A 245 9.38 -23.70 11.56
CA HIS A 245 9.75 -22.55 12.39
C HIS A 245 10.61 -21.58 11.56
N GLY A 246 10.17 -20.33 11.45
CA GLY A 246 10.90 -19.29 10.71
C GLY A 246 9.97 -18.18 10.21
N ALA A 247 10.55 -17.22 9.51
CA ALA A 247 9.85 -16.05 9.00
C ALA A 247 8.74 -16.44 8.00
N SER A 248 9.04 -17.37 7.09
CA SER A 248 8.08 -17.84 6.09
C SER A 248 6.85 -18.50 6.75
N THR A 249 7.07 -19.19 7.86
CA THR A 249 6.02 -19.81 8.67
C THR A 249 5.17 -18.77 9.38
N ASN A 250 5.76 -17.71 9.94
CA ASN A 250 5.02 -16.63 10.58
C ASN A 250 4.07 -15.94 9.59
N ILE A 251 4.57 -15.62 8.39
CA ILE A 251 3.77 -15.04 7.31
C ILE A 251 2.67 -16.03 6.89
N TYR A 252 3.01 -17.30 6.69
CA TYR A 252 2.05 -18.32 6.31
C TYR A 252 0.90 -18.48 7.33
N GLN A 253 1.21 -18.50 8.63
CA GLN A 253 0.19 -18.58 9.68
C GLN A 253 -0.72 -17.35 9.66
N SER A 254 -0.14 -16.16 9.47
CA SER A 254 -0.87 -14.91 9.34
C SER A 254 -1.85 -14.93 8.16
N ILE A 255 -1.44 -15.51 7.01
CA ILE A 255 -2.33 -15.71 5.87
C ILE A 255 -3.47 -16.69 6.20
N LEU A 256 -3.18 -17.78 6.93
CA LEU A 256 -4.23 -18.72 7.35
C LEU A 256 -5.24 -18.06 8.27
N ASP A 257 -4.81 -17.19 9.19
CA ASP A 257 -5.72 -16.47 10.08
C ASP A 257 -6.60 -15.49 9.31
N ILE A 258 -6.04 -14.76 8.34
CA ILE A 258 -6.82 -13.95 7.40
C ILE A 258 -7.81 -14.82 6.62
N LEU A 259 -7.39 -15.98 6.13
CA LEU A 259 -8.24 -16.87 5.35
C LEU A 259 -9.42 -17.40 6.18
N LYS A 260 -9.20 -17.78 7.44
CA LYS A 260 -10.26 -18.20 8.37
C LYS A 260 -11.30 -17.08 8.57
N VAL A 261 -10.83 -15.83 8.72
CA VAL A 261 -11.71 -14.66 8.86
C VAL A 261 -12.49 -14.40 7.58
N VAL A 262 -11.84 -14.42 6.41
CA VAL A 262 -12.48 -14.18 5.10
C VAL A 262 -13.53 -15.24 4.81
N LEU A 263 -13.23 -16.52 5.05
CA LEU A 263 -14.14 -17.66 4.81
C LEU A 263 -15.10 -17.92 5.98
N ARG A 264 -15.02 -17.12 7.05
CA ARG A 264 -15.84 -17.25 8.27
C ARG A 264 -15.92 -18.68 8.78
N THR A 265 -14.78 -19.36 8.82
CA THR A 265 -14.71 -20.79 9.10
C THR A 265 -13.68 -21.07 10.19
N GLU A 266 -14.07 -21.94 11.11
CA GLU A 266 -13.21 -22.53 12.12
C GLU A 266 -12.75 -23.94 11.69
N GLY A 267 -11.65 -24.41 12.27
CA GLY A 267 -11.07 -25.73 12.01
C GLY A 267 -9.69 -25.68 11.39
N ASN A 268 -9.18 -26.85 11.01
CA ASN A 268 -7.85 -26.97 10.43
C ASN A 268 -7.91 -26.62 8.94
N ILE A 269 -7.46 -25.41 8.60
CA ILE A 269 -7.35 -24.93 7.23
C ILE A 269 -5.87 -24.84 6.84
N ARG A 270 -5.53 -25.34 5.66
CA ARG A 270 -4.19 -25.17 5.08
C ARG A 270 -4.25 -24.98 3.57
N PHE A 271 -3.20 -24.42 3.01
CA PHE A 271 -3.03 -24.40 1.56
C PHE A 271 -2.44 -25.73 1.06
N GLY A 272 -2.90 -26.18 -0.10
CA GLY A 272 -2.27 -27.19 -0.93
C GLY A 272 -1.75 -26.55 -2.22
N ALA A 273 -0.60 -26.97 -2.71
CA ALA A 273 -0.09 -26.59 -4.02
C ALA A 273 -0.17 -27.80 -4.95
N ASN A 274 -0.70 -27.61 -6.16
CA ASN A 274 -0.74 -28.67 -7.17
C ASN A 274 0.58 -28.71 -7.98
N SER A 275 0.72 -29.68 -8.88
CA SER A 275 1.95 -29.94 -9.63
C SER A 275 2.48 -28.73 -10.41
N ARG A 276 3.75 -28.75 -10.81
CA ARG A 276 4.37 -27.65 -11.61
C ARG A 276 3.61 -27.30 -12.89
N LYS A 277 2.96 -28.28 -13.53
CA LYS A 277 2.15 -28.06 -14.75
C LYS A 277 0.85 -27.33 -14.46
N ASP A 278 0.42 -27.37 -13.20
CA ASP A 278 -0.86 -26.86 -12.74
C ASP A 278 -0.64 -26.04 -11.46
N ARG A 279 -0.13 -24.82 -11.61
CA ARG A 279 0.22 -23.89 -10.51
C ARG A 279 -1.03 -23.36 -9.79
N ARG A 280 -1.90 -24.24 -9.29
CA ARG A 280 -3.09 -23.89 -8.51
C ARG A 280 -2.79 -23.98 -7.03
N ILE A 281 -3.44 -23.07 -6.29
CA ILE A 281 -3.47 -23.10 -4.83
C ILE A 281 -4.85 -23.58 -4.42
N VAL A 282 -4.87 -24.67 -3.68
CA VAL A 282 -6.04 -25.35 -3.14
C VAL A 282 -6.19 -24.93 -1.68
N VAL A 283 -7.41 -24.73 -1.21
CA VAL A 283 -7.70 -24.65 0.23
C VAL A 283 -8.18 -26.02 0.71
N MET A 284 -7.45 -26.57 1.67
CA MET A 284 -7.77 -27.82 2.33
C MET A 284 -8.42 -27.51 3.67
N LYS A 285 -9.49 -28.24 4.02
CA LYS A 285 -10.13 -28.20 5.33
C LYS A 285 -10.17 -29.61 5.88
N ASP A 286 -9.63 -29.81 7.08
CA ASP A 286 -9.57 -31.11 7.75
C ASP A 286 -8.98 -32.21 6.83
N GLU A 287 -7.88 -31.85 6.14
CA GLU A 287 -7.17 -32.68 5.15
C GLU A 287 -7.97 -33.09 3.90
N GLN A 288 -9.16 -32.53 3.71
CA GLN A 288 -9.96 -32.70 2.49
C GLN A 288 -9.93 -31.44 1.63
N GLN A 289 -9.94 -31.62 0.31
CA GLN A 289 -10.02 -30.50 -0.61
C GLN A 289 -11.37 -29.80 -0.45
N TRP A 290 -11.34 -28.52 -0.09
CA TRP A 290 -12.54 -27.71 0.06
C TRP A 290 -12.72 -26.73 -1.10
N ILE A 291 -11.68 -25.94 -1.40
CA ILE A 291 -11.67 -25.00 -2.52
C ILE A 291 -10.58 -25.43 -3.51
N PRO A 292 -10.95 -26.00 -4.68
CA PRO A 292 -10.00 -26.53 -5.67
C PRO A 292 -9.04 -25.48 -6.24
N ASN A 293 -9.44 -24.21 -6.23
CA ASN A 293 -8.59 -23.11 -6.67
C ASN A 293 -8.97 -21.82 -5.96
N ILE A 294 -7.99 -21.07 -5.44
CA ILE A 294 -8.20 -19.77 -4.79
C ILE A 294 -8.96 -18.75 -5.67
N PHE A 295 -8.93 -18.91 -7.01
CA PHE A 295 -9.73 -18.12 -7.95
C PHE A 295 -11.23 -18.46 -7.97
N GLN A 296 -11.65 -19.55 -7.32
CA GLN A 296 -13.05 -19.98 -7.23
C GLN A 296 -13.78 -19.41 -6.01
N LEU A 297 -13.11 -18.59 -5.20
CA LEU A 297 -13.74 -17.82 -4.13
C LEU A 297 -14.76 -16.82 -4.70
N SER A 298 -15.71 -16.41 -3.88
CA SER A 298 -16.63 -15.33 -4.26
C SER A 298 -15.84 -14.05 -4.56
N THR A 299 -16.45 -13.13 -5.32
CA THR A 299 -15.80 -11.86 -5.66
C THR A 299 -15.40 -11.05 -4.42
N GLY A 300 -16.24 -11.04 -3.38
CA GLY A 300 -15.96 -10.34 -2.12
C GLY A 300 -14.79 -10.97 -1.35
N GLU A 301 -14.80 -12.29 -1.19
CA GLU A 301 -13.71 -13.03 -0.53
C GLU A 301 -12.39 -12.87 -1.28
N THR A 302 -12.42 -12.96 -2.61
CA THR A 302 -11.25 -12.75 -3.45
C THR A 302 -10.68 -11.34 -3.28
N GLN A 303 -11.54 -10.31 -3.24
CA GLN A 303 -11.08 -8.93 -3.05
C GLN A 303 -10.44 -8.72 -1.68
N LEU A 304 -11.07 -9.20 -0.61
CA LEU A 304 -10.52 -9.09 0.75
C LEU A 304 -9.20 -9.85 0.86
N LEU A 305 -9.18 -11.10 0.41
CA LEU A 305 -7.97 -11.92 0.45
C LEU A 305 -6.85 -11.27 -0.37
N ASN A 306 -7.14 -10.76 -1.56
CA ASN A 306 -6.15 -10.12 -2.41
C ASN A 306 -5.63 -8.80 -1.80
N LEU A 307 -6.46 -8.04 -1.11
CA LEU A 307 -6.06 -6.84 -0.37
C LEU A 307 -5.04 -7.19 0.72
N PHE A 308 -5.37 -8.14 1.59
CA PHE A 308 -4.49 -8.54 2.70
C PHE A 308 -3.22 -9.25 2.22
N LEU A 309 -3.31 -10.11 1.21
CA LEU A 309 -2.12 -10.72 0.59
C LEU A 309 -1.19 -9.66 -0.01
N SER A 310 -1.74 -8.60 -0.61
CA SER A 310 -0.92 -7.50 -1.15
C SER A 310 -0.20 -6.73 -0.05
N ILE A 311 -0.87 -6.46 1.08
CA ILE A 311 -0.28 -5.81 2.25
C ILE A 311 0.86 -6.66 2.83
N LEU A 312 0.59 -7.96 3.05
CA LEU A 312 1.60 -8.89 3.56
C LEU A 312 2.79 -9.02 2.63
N ARG A 313 2.56 -9.14 1.32
CA ARG A 313 3.61 -9.22 0.30
C ARG A 313 4.45 -7.94 0.27
N ASP A 314 3.84 -6.77 0.35
CA ASP A 314 4.59 -5.51 0.35
C ASP A 314 5.42 -5.34 1.63
N TYR A 315 4.91 -5.81 2.77
CA TYR A 315 5.66 -5.84 4.03
C TYR A 315 6.80 -6.87 4.01
N ASP A 316 6.59 -8.04 3.44
CA ASP A 316 7.61 -9.08 3.24
C ASP A 316 8.78 -8.60 2.37
N LEU A 317 8.50 -7.75 1.37
CA LEU A 317 9.52 -7.10 0.54
C LEU A 317 10.16 -5.86 1.19
N SER A 318 9.72 -5.48 2.39
CA SER A 318 10.25 -4.34 3.13
C SER A 318 11.47 -4.73 3.98
N GLU A 319 12.18 -3.76 4.54
CA GLU A 319 13.29 -4.01 5.48
C GLU A 319 12.78 -4.24 6.92
N ALA A 320 11.46 -4.31 7.14
CA ALA A 320 10.89 -4.51 8.46
C ALA A 320 10.84 -5.99 8.83
N GLU A 321 11.16 -6.32 10.09
CA GLU A 321 11.02 -7.68 10.59
C GLU A 321 9.53 -8.05 10.75
N PHE A 322 9.16 -9.26 10.34
CA PHE A 322 7.81 -9.81 10.48
C PHE A 322 7.81 -11.00 11.46
N ASN A 323 7.20 -10.81 12.63
CA ASN A 323 6.97 -11.86 13.62
C ASN A 323 5.48 -12.23 13.70
N SER A 324 4.58 -11.25 13.60
CA SER A 324 3.13 -11.46 13.70
C SER A 324 2.32 -10.40 12.96
N LEU A 325 1.01 -10.65 12.81
CA LEU A 325 0.07 -9.65 12.27
C LEU A 325 0.05 -8.33 13.06
N GLU A 326 0.43 -8.33 14.33
CA GLU A 326 0.50 -7.11 15.15
C GLU A 326 1.57 -6.13 14.66
N ASP A 327 2.64 -6.65 14.02
CA ASP A 327 3.71 -5.84 13.45
C ASP A 327 3.22 -4.98 12.28
N ILE A 328 2.23 -5.50 11.55
CA ILE A 328 1.52 -4.76 10.48
C ILE A 328 0.56 -3.74 11.09
N SER A 329 0.05 -4.00 12.30
CA SER A 329 -1.03 -3.22 12.93
C SER A 329 -0.61 -1.90 13.58
N VAL A 330 0.68 -1.55 13.65
CA VAL A 330 1.11 -0.32 14.36
C VAL A 330 1.92 0.65 13.51
N LYS A 331 2.28 0.34 12.24
CA LYS A 331 3.15 1.25 11.47
C LYS A 331 2.78 1.71 10.08
N SER A 332 1.77 1.13 9.44
CA SER A 332 1.46 1.51 8.05
C SER A 332 0.25 0.77 7.53
N CYS A 333 -0.93 1.39 7.58
CA CYS A 333 -2.00 1.02 6.67
C CYS A 333 -2.93 2.21 6.45
N HIS A 334 -2.54 3.12 5.55
CA HIS A 334 -3.49 4.04 4.94
C HIS A 334 -4.17 3.30 3.78
N ILE A 335 -5.16 2.48 4.07
CA ILE A 335 -6.05 1.95 3.04
C ILE A 335 -6.93 3.11 2.58
N LEU A 336 -6.48 3.83 1.54
CA LEU A 336 -7.27 4.86 0.86
C LEU A 336 -8.26 4.18 -0.09
N LEU A 337 -9.33 3.61 0.48
CA LEU A 337 -10.50 3.18 -0.30
C LEU A 337 -11.32 4.43 -0.64
N SER A 338 -11.43 4.75 -1.93
CA SER A 338 -12.48 5.67 -2.38
C SER A 338 -13.71 4.87 -2.82
N CYS A 339 -14.88 5.33 -2.41
CA CYS A 339 -16.20 4.96 -2.94
C CYS A 339 -16.60 3.47 -2.94
N PHE A 340 -17.33 3.04 -1.90
CA PHE A 340 -18.37 2.02 -2.03
C PHE A 340 -19.75 2.66 -1.82
N GLN A 341 -20.65 2.49 -2.78
CA GLN A 341 -22.05 2.92 -2.70
C GLN A 341 -22.92 1.74 -2.23
N LYS A 342 -23.71 1.99 -1.18
CA LYS A 342 -24.90 1.27 -0.68
C LYS A 342 -25.22 -0.08 -1.32
N SER A 343 -25.12 -1.15 -0.52
CA SER A 343 -26.16 -2.18 -0.48
C SER A 343 -26.44 -2.54 0.98
N SER A 344 -27.70 -2.35 1.38
CA SER A 344 -28.19 -2.51 2.73
C SER A 344 -28.34 -3.99 3.07
N LEU A 345 -27.54 -4.53 4.00
CA LEU A 345 -27.92 -5.60 4.94
C LEU A 345 -26.76 -5.95 5.89
N LEU A 346 -27.08 -5.97 7.20
CA LEU A 346 -26.43 -6.71 8.30
C LEU A 346 -25.25 -6.05 9.07
N LEU A 347 -25.62 -5.30 10.12
CA LEU A 347 -24.97 -5.29 11.44
C LEU A 347 -25.63 -6.40 12.31
N PRO A 348 -24.99 -6.94 13.39
CA PRO A 348 -23.89 -6.38 14.17
C PRO A 348 -22.71 -7.34 14.43
N LEU A 349 -21.50 -6.79 14.61
CA LEU A 349 -20.49 -7.22 15.62
C LEU A 349 -19.26 -6.31 15.52
N THR A 350 -19.20 -5.32 16.40
CA THR A 350 -18.11 -4.37 16.59
C THR A 350 -17.32 -4.76 17.84
N ARG A 351 -15.99 -4.86 17.71
CA ARG A 351 -15.01 -4.31 18.65
C ARG A 351 -13.60 -4.53 18.09
N HIS A 352 -13.02 -3.41 17.67
CA HIS A 352 -11.63 -3.21 17.27
C HIS A 352 -11.33 -3.69 15.84
N TYR A 353 -10.82 -2.77 15.04
CA TYR A 353 -10.40 -2.90 13.62
C TYR A 353 -11.52 -2.78 12.56
N LEU A 354 -11.35 -1.72 11.76
CA LEU A 354 -12.01 -1.37 10.49
C LEU A 354 -13.54 -1.36 10.44
N TYR A 355 -14.10 -0.15 10.47
CA TYR A 355 -15.41 0.13 9.87
C TYR A 355 -15.30 -0.05 8.35
N TRP A 356 -15.84 -1.15 7.85
CA TRP A 356 -16.25 -1.30 6.46
C TRP A 356 -17.73 -0.93 6.39
N VAL A 357 -18.06 0.16 5.70
CA VAL A 357 -19.44 0.51 5.29
C VAL A 357 -19.43 0.87 3.82
#